data_AF-Q2IA92-F1
#
_entry.id   AF-Q2IA92-F1
#
_cell.length_a   1.000
_cell.length_b   1.000
_cell.length_c   1.000
_cell.angle_alpha   90.00
_cell.angle_beta   90.00
_cell.angle_gamma   90.00
#
_symmetry.space_group_name_H-M   'P 1'
#
loop_
_entity.id
_entity.type
_entity.pdbx_description
1 polymer ?
#
loop_
_entity_poly.entity_id
_entity_poly.type
_entity_poly.pdbx_seq_one_letter_code
_entity_poly.pdbx_strand_id
1 'polypeptide(L)'
;MLVTIALLLSLNAASAAFLSGAGVALRRGNGPVISAQSRIAMVAKQTPHGGKLIDLFVHDKEAAKAAADITVELNDRQSCDVELLCNGGFSPLTGFMNEDEYTSVVQDMKLPSGLIFGLPVVMDTADSNVKVGSKLLLTYKGTDMAVMTVESAWEPDKPKECLSCYGTASIEHPGVRMVAMERARKYIGGSLQGLGVPTRDFPCATPKGGARHAPRQCRR
;
A
#
# COMPACT_ATOMS: atom_id res chain seq x y z
N MET A 1 -58.88 -38.64 -10.40
CA MET A 1 -59.34 -39.95 -10.88
C MET A 1 -58.97 -40.05 -12.36
N LEU A 2 -58.07 -40.99 -12.68
CA LEU A 2 -57.92 -41.75 -13.93
C LEU A 2 -57.61 -40.93 -15.22
N VAL A 3 -56.69 -41.26 -16.13
CA VAL A 3 -55.80 -42.40 -16.49
C VAL A 3 -54.89 -41.83 -17.61
N THR A 4 -53.55 -41.78 -17.49
CA THR A 4 -52.51 -42.72 -18.00
C THR A 4 -52.38 -42.90 -19.54
N ILE A 5 -51.11 -43.11 -19.96
CA ILE A 5 -50.55 -43.65 -21.25
C ILE A 5 -49.94 -42.56 -22.16
N ALA A 6 -48.62 -42.31 -22.31
CA ALA A 6 -47.38 -43.12 -22.43
C ALA A 6 -47.15 -43.80 -23.80
N LEU A 7 -46.18 -43.31 -24.60
CA LEU A 7 -45.25 -44.05 -25.50
C LEU A 7 -44.39 -43.02 -26.27
N LEU A 8 -43.09 -42.79 -25.98
CA LEU A 8 -41.85 -43.56 -26.24
C LEU A 8 -41.27 -43.41 -27.67
N LEU A 9 -40.03 -42.90 -27.67
CA LEU A 9 -38.85 -43.20 -28.51
C LEU A 9 -38.81 -42.90 -30.02
N SER A 10 -37.80 -42.11 -30.42
CA SER A 10 -36.55 -42.56 -31.08
C SER A 10 -35.67 -41.34 -31.37
N LEU A 11 -34.54 -41.14 -30.66
CA LEU A 11 -33.17 -41.59 -30.91
C LEU A 11 -32.53 -41.18 -32.27
N ASN A 12 -31.37 -40.52 -32.11
CA ASN A 12 -30.15 -40.56 -32.93
C ASN A 12 -29.91 -39.61 -34.13
N ALA A 13 -28.99 -38.67 -33.86
CA ALA A 13 -27.63 -38.58 -34.43
C ALA A 13 -27.39 -37.98 -35.84
N ALA A 14 -26.70 -36.84 -35.80
CA ALA A 14 -25.47 -36.48 -36.54
C ALA A 14 -25.38 -36.68 -38.06
N SER A 15 -25.18 -35.58 -38.81
CA SER A 15 -23.92 -35.34 -39.55
C SER A 15 -24.00 -34.13 -40.48
N ALA A 16 -22.97 -33.28 -40.34
CA ALA A 16 -22.04 -32.79 -41.36
C ALA A 16 -22.49 -32.29 -42.74
N ALA A 17 -21.62 -31.38 -43.22
CA ALA A 17 -21.28 -31.01 -44.60
C ALA A 17 -21.97 -29.76 -45.15
N PHE A 18 -21.25 -28.65 -45.34
CA PHE A 18 -20.21 -28.35 -46.35
C PHE A 18 -20.79 -27.88 -47.70
N LEU A 19 -20.41 -26.63 -48.04
CA LEU A 19 -20.17 -26.01 -49.35
C LEU A 19 -21.32 -25.82 -50.36
N SER A 20 -21.61 -24.54 -50.64
CA SER A 20 -21.68 -23.92 -51.97
C SER A 20 -21.99 -22.43 -51.74
N GLY A 21 -21.36 -21.42 -52.31
CA GLY A 21 -20.44 -21.28 -53.44
C GLY A 21 -20.35 -19.78 -53.76
N ALA A 22 -19.60 -19.45 -54.82
CA ALA A 22 -19.40 -18.13 -55.42
C ALA A 22 -18.34 -17.23 -54.76
N GLY A 23 -17.12 -17.35 -55.31
CA GLY A 23 -16.06 -16.39 -55.12
C GLY A 23 -16.40 -15.02 -55.69
N VAL A 24 -16.00 -13.98 -54.96
CA VAL A 24 -15.92 -12.61 -55.45
C VAL A 24 -14.45 -12.22 -55.53
N ALA A 25 -14.07 -11.78 -56.72
CA ALA A 25 -12.73 -11.48 -57.14
C ALA A 25 -12.04 -10.41 -56.27
N LEU A 26 -10.77 -10.68 -55.98
CA LEU A 26 -9.83 -9.81 -55.29
C LEU A 26 -9.58 -8.54 -56.12
N ARG A 27 -10.24 -7.42 -55.79
CA ARG A 27 -9.77 -6.10 -56.23
C ARG A 27 -8.62 -5.66 -55.35
N ARG A 28 -7.39 -5.74 -55.88
CA ARG A 28 -6.21 -5.04 -55.36
C ARG A 28 -6.45 -3.54 -55.46
N GLY A 29 -6.99 -2.95 -54.39
CA GLY A 29 -6.98 -1.52 -54.16
C GLY A 29 -5.70 -1.13 -53.42
N ASN A 30 -4.80 -0.41 -54.08
CA ASN A 30 -3.70 0.35 -53.46
C ASN A 30 -4.28 1.54 -52.66
N GLY A 31 -4.97 1.27 -51.56
CA GLY A 31 -5.24 2.26 -50.53
C GLY A 31 -4.06 2.29 -49.55
N PRO A 32 -3.72 3.44 -48.93
CA PRO A 32 -2.73 3.43 -47.88
C PRO A 32 -3.22 2.43 -46.82
N VAL A 33 -2.37 1.49 -46.46
CA VAL A 33 -2.54 0.72 -45.24
C VAL A 33 -2.51 1.75 -44.13
N ILE A 34 -3.67 2.29 -43.75
CA ILE A 34 -3.84 2.90 -42.44
C ILE A 34 -3.72 1.71 -41.53
N SER A 35 -2.47 1.43 -41.21
CA SER A 35 -2.10 0.67 -40.05
C SER A 35 -2.74 1.43 -38.91
N ALA A 36 -3.94 0.99 -38.53
CA ALA A 36 -4.43 1.19 -37.21
C ALA A 36 -3.50 0.38 -36.30
N GLN A 37 -2.26 0.86 -36.14
CA GLN A 37 -1.67 0.83 -34.81
C GLN A 37 -2.73 1.51 -33.97
N SER A 38 -3.55 0.69 -33.33
CA SER A 38 -4.24 1.05 -32.11
C SER A 38 -3.16 1.67 -31.24
N ARG A 39 -3.12 3.01 -31.22
CA ARG A 39 -2.46 3.76 -30.17
C ARG A 39 -3.29 3.46 -28.93
N ILE A 40 -3.13 2.27 -28.37
CA ILE A 40 -3.36 2.05 -26.96
C ILE A 40 -2.28 2.92 -26.33
N ALA A 41 -2.61 4.18 -26.07
CA ALA A 41 -1.78 5.04 -25.26
C ALA A 41 -1.58 4.27 -23.95
N MET A 42 -0.37 3.79 -23.72
CA MET A 42 0.05 3.21 -22.45
C MET A 42 0.07 4.31 -21.39
N VAL A 43 -1.10 4.80 -20.98
CA VAL A 43 -1.25 5.79 -19.89
C VAL A 43 -2.59 5.61 -19.18
N ALA A 44 -2.94 4.40 -18.78
CA ALA A 44 -3.94 4.20 -17.71
C ALA A 44 -3.20 4.02 -16.38
N LYS A 45 -2.47 5.06 -15.99
CA LYS A 45 -1.75 5.11 -14.72
C LYS A 45 -2.78 5.23 -13.60
N GLN A 46 -3.02 4.13 -12.88
CA GLN A 46 -4.03 4.08 -11.80
C GLN A 46 -3.89 5.26 -10.84
N THR A 47 -5.01 5.91 -10.51
CA THR A 47 -5.03 7.03 -9.57
C THR A 47 -4.50 6.55 -8.21
N PRO A 48 -3.63 7.31 -7.53
CA PRO A 48 -3.20 6.99 -6.17
C PRO A 48 -4.40 6.81 -5.23
N HIS A 49 -4.24 6.00 -4.18
CA HIS A 49 -5.27 5.84 -3.16
C HIS A 49 -5.52 7.18 -2.46
N GLY A 50 -6.80 7.57 -2.31
CA GLY A 50 -7.19 8.92 -1.89
C GLY A 50 -7.05 10.01 -2.97
N GLY A 51 -6.79 9.64 -4.23
CA GLY A 51 -6.78 10.53 -5.40
C GLY A 51 -5.45 11.27 -5.63
N LYS A 52 -4.68 11.56 -4.58
CA LYS A 52 -3.40 12.27 -4.65
C LYS A 52 -2.26 11.45 -4.05
N LEU A 53 -1.11 11.43 -4.73
CA LEU A 53 0.12 10.87 -4.16
C LEU A 53 0.73 11.90 -3.20
N ILE A 54 0.97 11.49 -1.97
CA ILE A 54 1.54 12.34 -0.92
C ILE A 54 3.05 12.10 -0.87
N ASP A 55 3.85 13.10 -1.24
CA ASP A 55 5.30 13.06 -1.13
C ASP A 55 5.70 13.99 0.03
N LEU A 56 6.28 13.42 1.10
CA LEU A 56 6.61 14.16 2.32
C LEU A 56 8.06 14.62 2.36
N PHE A 57 8.85 14.42 1.29
CA PHE A 57 10.24 14.87 1.27
C PHE A 57 10.32 16.41 1.24
N VAL A 58 11.03 16.97 2.22
CA VAL A 58 11.25 18.41 2.29
C VAL A 58 12.46 18.84 1.45
N HIS A 59 12.39 20.05 0.90
CA HIS A 59 13.50 20.65 0.16
C HIS A 59 14.62 21.11 1.12
N ASP A 60 14.24 21.75 2.22
CA ASP A 60 15.17 22.23 3.25
C ASP A 60 15.26 21.22 4.39
N LYS A 61 16.21 20.29 4.27
CA LYS A 61 16.41 19.22 5.23
C LYS A 61 17.07 19.70 6.52
N GLU A 62 17.93 20.71 6.42
CA GLU A 62 18.68 21.21 7.58
C GLU A 62 17.77 21.98 8.53
N ALA A 63 16.88 22.82 8.00
CA ALA A 63 15.89 23.52 8.81
C ALA A 63 14.94 22.54 9.52
N ALA A 64 14.48 21.50 8.82
CA ALA A 64 13.63 20.48 9.41
C ALA A 64 14.37 19.73 10.53
N LYS A 65 15.62 19.30 10.30
CA LYS A 65 16.44 18.62 11.30
C LYS A 65 16.71 19.50 12.52
N ALA A 66 17.00 20.78 12.33
CA ALA A 66 17.27 21.73 13.43
C ALA A 66 16.05 21.98 14.32
N ALA A 67 14.84 21.70 13.83
CA ALA A 67 13.62 21.83 14.61
C ALA A 67 13.32 20.64 15.53
N ALA A 68 14.12 19.57 15.49
CA ALA A 68 13.90 18.39 16.32
C ALA A 68 14.44 18.57 17.74
N ASP A 69 13.66 18.11 18.73
CA ASP A 69 14.00 18.20 20.15
C ASP A 69 14.73 16.94 20.65
N ILE A 70 14.33 15.77 20.13
CA ILE A 70 14.77 14.46 20.60
C ILE A 70 15.14 13.60 19.40
N THR A 71 16.24 12.85 19.50
CA THR A 71 16.62 11.86 18.48
C THR A 71 16.18 10.46 18.90
N VAL A 72 15.52 9.74 17.99
CA VAL A 72 15.04 8.36 18.18
C VAL A 72 15.61 7.47 17.10
N GLU A 73 16.35 6.45 17.51
CA GLU A 73 16.84 5.42 16.59
C GLU A 73 15.71 4.42 16.28
N LEU A 74 15.43 4.25 15.00
CA LEU A 74 14.38 3.37 14.49
C LEU A 74 14.85 1.92 14.42
N ASN A 75 13.90 1.01 14.57
CA ASN A 75 14.12 -0.40 14.20
C ASN A 75 13.97 -0.63 12.68
N ASP A 76 14.33 -1.82 12.21
CA ASP A 76 14.28 -2.20 10.79
C ASP A 76 12.88 -2.08 10.17
N ARG A 77 11.83 -2.26 10.98
CA ARG A 77 10.42 -2.20 10.55
C ARG A 77 9.93 -0.76 10.47
N GLN A 78 10.13 0.01 11.53
CA GLN A 78 9.79 1.42 11.60
C GLN A 78 10.49 2.21 10.48
N SER A 79 11.76 1.89 10.18
CA SER A 79 12.46 2.50 9.04
C SER A 79 11.81 2.17 7.68
N CYS A 80 11.24 0.96 7.50
CA CYS A 80 10.45 0.65 6.31
C CYS A 80 9.16 1.47 6.26
N ASP A 81 8.43 1.57 7.38
CA ASP A 81 7.18 2.31 7.44
C ASP A 81 7.40 3.81 7.18
N VAL A 82 8.45 4.40 7.75
CA VAL A 82 8.88 5.78 7.48
C VAL A 82 9.24 5.97 6.00
N GLU A 83 9.99 5.04 5.39
CA GLU A 83 10.33 5.12 3.95
C GLU A 83 9.07 5.10 3.07
N LEU A 84 8.08 4.25 3.40
CA LEU A 84 6.82 4.14 2.67
C LEU A 84 5.91 5.35 2.88
N LEU A 85 5.86 5.91 4.09
CA LEU A 85 5.16 7.16 4.40
C LEU A 85 5.77 8.33 3.60
N CYS A 86 7.10 8.49 3.67
CA CYS A 86 7.79 9.60 3.01
C CYS A 86 7.65 9.58 1.49
N ASN A 87 7.76 8.40 0.88
CA ASN A 87 7.65 8.22 -0.58
C ASN A 87 6.19 8.23 -1.10
N GLY A 88 5.20 8.24 -0.21
CA GLY A 88 3.78 8.21 -0.58
C GLY A 88 3.21 6.83 -0.89
N GLY A 89 3.93 5.76 -0.54
CA GLY A 89 3.43 4.38 -0.65
C GLY A 89 2.17 4.14 0.16
N PHE A 90 2.01 4.86 1.28
CA PHE A 90 0.83 4.82 2.14
C PHE A 90 -0.13 6.01 1.96
N SER A 91 -0.15 6.64 0.79
CA SER A 91 -1.19 7.66 0.48
C SER A 91 -2.58 7.08 0.78
N PRO A 92 -3.46 7.78 1.52
CA PRO A 92 -3.48 9.22 1.82
C PRO A 92 -2.84 9.64 3.15
N LEU A 93 -2.07 8.79 3.82
CA LEU A 93 -1.46 9.15 5.10
C LEU A 93 -0.35 10.21 4.92
N THR A 94 -0.33 11.19 5.83
CA THR A 94 0.70 12.24 5.91
C THR A 94 1.68 12.02 7.06
N GLY A 95 1.59 10.89 7.74
CA GLY A 95 2.38 10.54 8.91
C GLY A 95 1.90 9.25 9.54
N PHE A 96 2.30 9.01 10.79
CA PHE A 96 1.79 7.91 11.59
C PHE A 96 0.38 8.20 12.06
N MET A 97 -0.48 7.18 12.07
CA MET A 97 -1.88 7.34 12.44
C MET A 97 -2.01 7.86 13.86
N ASN A 98 -2.98 8.76 14.09
CA ASN A 98 -3.38 9.14 15.44
C ASN A 98 -4.32 8.09 16.08
N GLU A 99 -4.72 8.31 17.34
CA GLU A 99 -5.58 7.37 18.07
C GLU A 99 -6.93 7.13 17.39
N ASP A 100 -7.54 8.18 16.83
CA ASP A 100 -8.84 8.10 16.16
C ASP A 100 -8.74 7.32 14.84
N GLU A 101 -7.72 7.62 14.02
CA GLU A 101 -7.42 6.92 12.78
C GLU A 101 -7.10 5.45 13.03
N TYR A 102 -6.28 5.17 14.05
CA TYR A 102 -5.97 3.82 14.49
C TYR A 102 -7.24 3.05 14.88
N THR A 103 -8.08 3.65 15.73
CA THR A 103 -9.29 3.00 16.24
C THR A 103 -10.26 2.68 15.10
N SER A 104 -10.46 3.63 14.18
CA SER A 104 -11.27 3.46 12.98
C SER A 104 -10.75 2.33 12.08
N VAL A 105 -9.43 2.25 11.88
CA VAL A 105 -8.81 1.21 11.05
C VAL A 105 -8.95 -0.17 11.71
N VAL A 106 -8.73 -0.26 13.02
CA VAL A 106 -8.85 -1.53 13.75
C VAL A 106 -10.29 -2.04 13.76
N GLN A 107 -11.29 -1.16 13.86
CA GLN A 107 -12.69 -1.56 13.95
C GLN A 107 -13.33 -1.81 12.58
N ASP A 108 -13.10 -0.91 11.62
CA ASP A 108 -13.86 -0.86 10.36
C ASP A 108 -12.99 -1.03 9.11
N MET A 109 -11.68 -1.21 9.25
CA MET A 109 -10.68 -1.23 8.15
C MET A 109 -10.77 0.00 7.24
N LYS A 110 -11.15 1.14 7.81
CA LYS A 110 -11.30 2.41 7.11
C LYS A 110 -10.68 3.52 7.93
N LEU A 111 -10.11 4.50 7.23
CA LEU A 111 -9.77 5.79 7.79
C LEU A 111 -11.05 6.57 8.12
N PRO A 112 -10.98 7.57 9.02
CA PRO A 112 -12.10 8.47 9.32
C PRO A 112 -12.66 9.18 8.08
N SER A 113 -11.85 9.33 7.02
CA SER A 113 -12.26 9.85 5.70
C SER A 113 -13.16 8.90 4.90
N GLY A 114 -13.39 7.68 5.38
CA GLY A 114 -14.13 6.61 4.70
C GLY A 114 -13.29 5.78 3.72
N LEU A 115 -12.02 6.11 3.53
CA LEU A 115 -11.10 5.39 2.65
C LEU A 115 -10.66 4.07 3.31
N ILE A 116 -10.65 2.99 2.54
CA ILE A 116 -10.28 1.65 3.04
C ILE A 116 -8.77 1.60 3.34
N PHE A 117 -8.42 1.20 4.55
CA PHE A 117 -7.04 0.98 4.97
C PHE A 117 -6.98 -0.23 5.90
N GLY A 118 -6.30 -1.30 5.48
CA GLY A 118 -6.47 -2.62 6.09
C GLY A 118 -5.62 -2.90 7.33
N LEU A 119 -4.57 -2.13 7.60
CA LEU A 119 -3.66 -2.34 8.73
C LEU A 119 -3.24 -1.02 9.35
N PRO A 120 -3.14 -0.90 10.68
CA PRO A 120 -2.70 0.32 11.32
C PRO A 120 -1.20 0.59 11.07
N VAL A 121 -0.87 1.82 10.67
CA VAL A 121 0.51 2.32 10.54
C VAL A 121 0.78 3.26 11.70
N VAL A 122 1.44 2.73 12.72
CA VAL A 122 1.68 3.39 14.00
C VAL A 122 3.15 3.30 14.37
N MET A 123 3.65 4.32 15.07
CA MET A 123 4.99 4.32 15.63
C MET A 123 4.88 3.92 17.10
N ASP A 124 5.69 2.97 17.54
CA ASP A 124 5.76 2.54 18.93
C ASP A 124 6.99 3.11 19.63
N THR A 125 6.84 3.47 20.90
CA THR A 125 7.94 3.98 21.73
C THR A 125 7.89 3.41 23.14
N ALA A 126 9.07 3.07 23.66
CA ALA A 126 9.27 2.73 25.06
C ALA A 126 9.77 3.94 25.89
N ASP A 127 10.16 5.02 25.22
CA ASP A 127 10.73 6.20 25.87
C ASP A 127 9.63 7.08 26.46
N SER A 128 9.70 7.31 27.77
CA SER A 128 8.78 8.18 28.51
C SER A 128 9.00 9.68 28.24
N ASN A 129 10.12 10.05 27.62
CA ASN A 129 10.44 11.44 27.28
C ASN A 129 9.64 11.94 26.08
N VAL A 130 9.14 11.02 25.24
CA VAL A 130 8.30 11.36 24.08
C VAL A 130 6.92 11.78 24.57
N LYS A 131 6.58 13.06 24.35
CA LYS A 131 5.30 13.65 24.72
C LYS A 131 4.61 14.24 23.50
N VAL A 132 3.30 14.44 23.63
CA VAL A 132 2.54 15.20 22.63
C VAL A 132 3.13 16.61 22.51
N GLY A 133 3.35 17.05 21.28
CA GLY A 133 3.99 18.31 20.91
C GLY A 133 5.50 18.22 20.68
N SER A 134 6.16 17.12 21.08
CA SER A 134 7.59 16.92 20.83
C SER A 134 7.88 16.69 19.34
N LYS A 135 9.01 17.21 18.86
CA LYS A 135 9.54 16.90 17.53
C LYS A 135 10.66 15.89 17.63
N LEU A 136 10.50 14.76 16.94
CA LEU A 136 11.42 13.63 16.97
C LEU A 136 12.22 13.58 15.67
N LEU A 137 13.54 13.60 15.77
CA LEU A 137 14.42 13.23 14.68
C LEU A 137 14.51 11.70 14.63
N LEU A 138 14.02 11.10 13.57
CA LEU A 138 14.06 9.66 13.36
C LEU A 138 15.31 9.28 12.58
N THR A 139 16.19 8.50 13.20
CA THR A 139 17.46 8.04 12.62
C THR A 139 17.46 6.54 12.41
N TYR A 140 18.20 6.06 11.41
CA TYR A 140 18.39 4.63 11.18
C TYR A 140 19.77 4.36 10.62
N LYS A 141 20.58 3.58 11.33
CA LYS A 141 21.95 3.18 10.91
C LYS A 141 22.80 4.39 10.47
N GLY A 142 22.71 5.49 11.22
CA GLY A 142 23.45 6.73 10.94
C GLY A 142 22.87 7.60 9.83
N THR A 143 21.70 7.26 9.28
CA THR A 143 20.97 8.10 8.32
C THR A 143 19.82 8.82 9.01
N ASP A 144 19.76 10.15 8.89
CA ASP A 144 18.58 10.92 9.31
C ASP A 144 17.43 10.70 8.32
N MET A 145 16.38 10.03 8.76
CA MET A 145 15.29 9.61 7.87
C MET A 145 14.20 10.66 7.76
N ALA A 146 13.67 11.11 8.89
CA ALA A 146 12.51 12.00 8.92
C ALA A 146 12.43 12.75 10.25
N VAL A 147 11.67 13.86 10.27
CA VAL A 147 11.24 14.53 11.51
C VAL A 147 9.76 14.26 11.70
N MET A 148 9.38 13.73 12.85
CA MET A 148 8.00 13.49 13.25
C MET A 148 7.57 14.51 14.29
N THR A 149 6.39 15.10 14.12
CA THR A 149 5.74 15.90 15.18
C THR A 149 4.71 15.02 15.87
N VAL A 150 4.83 14.84 17.18
CA VAL A 150 3.91 13.98 17.94
C VAL A 150 2.62 14.73 18.21
N GLU A 151 1.50 14.22 17.70
CA GLU A 151 0.16 14.82 17.85
C GLU A 151 -0.69 14.03 18.85
N SER A 152 -0.48 12.72 18.96
CA SER A 152 -1.21 11.84 19.87
C SER A 152 -0.31 10.77 20.44
N ALA A 153 -0.53 10.37 21.70
CA ALA A 153 0.18 9.27 22.35
C ALA A 153 -0.79 8.49 23.23
N TRP A 154 -0.92 7.18 23.01
CA TRP A 154 -1.90 6.34 23.70
C TRP A 154 -1.37 4.92 23.94
N GLU A 155 -2.09 4.15 24.76
CA GLU A 155 -1.82 2.73 24.99
C GLU A 155 -2.89 1.88 24.29
N PRO A 156 -2.53 1.12 23.24
CA PRO A 156 -3.47 0.30 22.47
C PRO A 156 -3.86 -1.00 23.18
N ASP A 157 -5.06 -1.49 22.89
CA ASP A 157 -5.47 -2.87 23.19
C ASP A 157 -4.90 -3.82 22.12
N LYS A 158 -3.68 -4.30 22.36
CA LYS A 158 -2.95 -5.20 21.46
C LYS A 158 -3.73 -6.49 21.14
N PRO A 159 -4.35 -7.21 22.11
CA PRO A 159 -5.21 -8.35 21.78
C PRO A 159 -6.34 -8.02 20.81
N LYS A 160 -7.03 -6.89 21.02
CA LYS A 160 -8.12 -6.44 20.13
C LYS A 160 -7.61 -6.11 18.73
N GLU A 161 -6.47 -5.42 18.62
CA GLU A 161 -5.82 -5.17 17.33
C GLU A 161 -5.52 -6.48 16.61
N CYS A 162 -4.94 -7.45 17.32
CA CYS A 162 -4.56 -8.73 16.72
C CYS A 162 -5.77 -9.49 16.16
N LEU A 163 -6.85 -9.57 16.94
CA LEU A 163 -8.06 -10.25 16.51
C LEU A 163 -8.72 -9.56 15.31
N SER A 164 -8.77 -8.22 15.31
CA SER A 164 -9.48 -7.47 14.27
C SER A 164 -8.69 -7.36 12.97
N CYS A 165 -7.37 -7.16 13.05
CA CYS A 165 -6.50 -6.96 11.89
C CYS A 165 -5.93 -8.27 11.33
N TYR A 166 -5.57 -9.25 12.19
CA TYR A 166 -4.97 -10.51 11.76
C TYR A 166 -5.94 -11.69 11.84
N GLY A 167 -7.16 -11.50 12.35
CA GLY A 167 -8.17 -12.56 12.48
C GLY A 167 -7.87 -13.60 13.57
N THR A 168 -6.77 -13.45 14.31
CA THR A 168 -6.34 -14.40 15.35
C THR A 168 -5.55 -13.70 16.44
N ALA A 169 -5.59 -14.26 17.64
CA ALA A 169 -4.76 -13.85 18.79
C ALA A 169 -3.65 -14.87 19.12
N SER A 170 -3.44 -15.86 18.24
CA SER A 170 -2.42 -16.90 18.41
C SER A 170 -1.02 -16.35 18.16
N ILE A 171 -0.10 -16.62 19.08
CA ILE A 171 1.30 -16.16 19.05
C ILE A 171 2.09 -16.80 17.90
N GLU A 172 1.61 -17.93 17.39
CA GLU A 172 2.17 -18.60 16.21
C GLU A 172 2.02 -17.75 14.95
N HIS A 173 1.05 -16.83 14.89
CA HIS A 173 0.94 -15.89 13.78
C HIS A 173 2.05 -14.82 13.88
N PRO A 174 2.90 -14.65 12.85
CA PRO A 174 4.05 -13.73 12.93
C PRO A 174 3.63 -12.27 13.17
N GLY A 175 2.49 -11.85 12.62
CA GLY A 175 1.94 -10.51 12.88
C GLY A 175 1.51 -10.30 14.32
N VAL A 176 0.92 -11.32 14.96
CA VAL A 176 0.48 -11.25 16.37
C VAL A 176 1.68 -11.24 17.28
N ARG A 177 2.67 -12.10 17.00
CA ARG A 177 3.94 -12.13 17.73
C ARG A 177 4.63 -10.77 17.72
N MET A 178 4.67 -10.12 16.55
CA MET A 178 5.29 -8.80 16.40
C MET A 178 4.55 -7.73 17.22
N VAL A 179 3.21 -7.68 17.18
CA VAL A 179 2.44 -6.72 18.00
C VAL A 179 2.63 -6.99 19.51
N ALA A 180 2.59 -8.27 19.90
CA ALA A 180 2.63 -8.67 21.30
C ALA A 180 4.02 -8.52 21.93
N MET A 181 5.08 -8.94 21.23
CA MET A 181 6.43 -9.11 21.79
C MET A 181 7.46 -8.08 21.33
N GLU A 182 7.35 -7.58 20.09
CA GLU A 182 8.37 -6.69 19.51
C GLU A 182 8.00 -5.21 19.69
N ARG A 183 6.72 -4.86 19.51
CA ARG A 183 6.26 -3.48 19.68
C ARG A 183 6.25 -3.05 21.14
N ALA A 184 6.65 -1.82 21.40
CA ALA A 184 6.54 -1.18 22.71
C ALA A 184 5.09 -1.04 23.19
N ARG A 185 4.93 -0.59 24.44
CA ARG A 185 3.61 -0.47 25.10
C ARG A 185 2.80 0.72 24.58
N LYS A 186 3.45 1.83 24.22
CA LYS A 186 2.79 3.07 23.81
C LYS A 186 2.92 3.29 22.32
N TYR A 187 1.83 3.73 21.70
CA TYR A 187 1.82 4.18 20.31
C TYR A 187 1.77 5.70 20.26
N ILE A 188 2.46 6.24 19.27
CA ILE A 188 2.50 7.66 18.97
C ILE A 188 2.10 7.87 17.51
N GLY A 189 1.34 8.93 17.29
CA GLY A 189 0.80 9.34 16.01
C GLY A 189 1.14 10.79 15.73
N GLY A 190 1.19 11.15 14.46
CA GLY A 190 1.42 12.52 14.02
C GLY A 190 2.13 12.66 12.68
N SER A 191 2.24 13.91 12.24
CA SER A 191 2.77 14.29 10.93
C SER A 191 4.27 14.04 10.77
N LEU A 192 4.67 13.75 9.52
CA LEU A 192 6.04 13.36 9.18
C LEU A 192 6.61 14.25 8.07
N GLN A 193 7.89 14.59 8.19
CA GLN A 193 8.67 15.32 7.20
C GLN A 193 9.90 14.51 6.80
N GLY A 194 9.97 14.08 5.53
CA GLY A 194 11.02 13.20 5.03
C GLY A 194 12.33 13.95 4.74
N LEU A 195 13.44 13.47 5.29
CA LEU A 195 14.79 14.00 5.07
C LEU A 195 15.60 13.10 4.13
N GLY A 196 15.54 11.78 4.33
CA GLY A 196 16.45 10.82 3.71
C GLY A 196 15.82 9.46 3.46
N VAL A 197 16.52 8.63 2.68
CA VAL A 197 16.14 7.23 2.39
C VAL A 197 17.19 6.34 3.07
N PRO A 198 16.79 5.25 3.75
CA PRO A 198 17.72 4.44 4.50
C PRO A 198 18.62 3.62 3.57
N THR A 199 19.91 3.57 3.91
CA THR A 199 20.84 2.61 3.31
C THR A 199 20.57 1.23 3.90
N ARG A 200 20.44 0.20 3.07
CA ARG A 200 20.18 -1.19 3.50
C ARG A 200 21.34 -2.06 3.06
N ASP A 201 21.69 -3.03 3.91
CA ASP A 201 22.86 -3.90 3.74
C ASP A 201 22.70 -4.93 2.62
N PHE A 202 21.47 -5.15 2.14
CA PHE A 202 21.21 -6.02 1.01
C PHE A 202 21.39 -5.24 -0.29
N PRO A 203 22.49 -5.46 -1.05
CA PRO A 203 22.60 -4.90 -2.38
C PRO A 203 21.55 -5.57 -3.25
N CYS A 204 20.50 -4.85 -3.63
CA CYS A 204 19.66 -5.32 -4.72
C CYS A 204 20.51 -5.22 -6.01
N ALA A 205 21.13 -6.33 -6.41
CA ALA A 205 21.84 -6.44 -7.67
C ALA A 205 20.84 -6.12 -8.79
N THR A 206 21.04 -4.98 -9.42
CA THR A 206 20.05 -4.36 -10.30
C THR A 206 20.60 -4.34 -11.72
N PRO A 207 19.77 -4.59 -12.75
CA PRO A 207 20.13 -4.21 -14.11
C PRO A 207 20.33 -2.69 -14.12
N LYS A 208 21.41 -2.22 -14.76
CA LYS A 208 21.89 -0.81 -14.77
C LYS A 208 20.79 0.25 -14.53
N GLY A 209 20.66 0.75 -13.29
CA GLY A 209 19.64 1.72 -12.87
C GLY A 209 18.76 1.19 -11.73
N GLY A 210 19.07 1.56 -10.49
CA GLY A 210 18.57 0.92 -9.26
C GLY A 210 17.05 0.79 -9.12
N ALA A 211 16.58 -0.42 -8.81
CA ALA A 211 15.18 -0.84 -8.77
C ALA A 211 14.41 -0.54 -7.48
N ARG A 212 14.88 0.38 -6.62
CA ARG A 212 14.03 0.96 -5.56
C ARG A 212 13.48 2.27 -6.07
N HIS A 213 12.29 2.18 -6.64
CA HIS A 213 11.60 3.33 -7.20
C HIS A 213 10.52 3.80 -6.24
N ALA A 214 10.59 5.06 -5.85
CA ALA A 214 9.45 5.71 -5.19
C ALA A 214 8.23 5.62 -6.13
N PRO A 215 6.98 5.60 -5.62
CA PRO A 215 5.80 5.62 -6.46
C PRO A 215 5.84 6.71 -7.54
N ARG A 216 6.38 7.89 -7.23
CA ARG A 216 6.60 8.98 -8.21
C ARG A 216 7.49 8.56 -9.40
N GLN A 217 8.51 7.73 -9.18
CA GLN A 217 9.48 7.28 -10.18
C GLN A 217 8.94 6.09 -11.00
N CYS A 218 8.29 5.10 -10.36
CA CYS A 218 7.63 3.99 -11.06
C CYS A 218 6.62 4.46 -12.10
N ARG A 219 6.12 5.67 -11.90
CA ARG A 219 5.09 6.22 -12.73
C ARG A 219 5.56 7.32 -13.69
N ARG A 220 6.86 7.59 -13.81
CA ARG A 220 7.43 8.44 -14.88
C ARG A 220 7.56 7.62 -16.16
#